data_AF-A0AA42LA80-F1
#
_entry.id   AF-A0AA42LA80-F1
#
_cell.length_a   1.000
_cell.length_b   1.000
_cell.length_c   1.000
_cell.angle_alpha   90.00
_cell.angle_beta   90.00
_cell.angle_gamma   90.00
#
_symmetry.space_group_name_H-M   'P 1'
#
loop_
_entity.id
_entity.type
_entity.pdbx_description
1 polymer ?
#
loop_
_entity_poly.entity_id
_entity_poly.type
_entity_poly.pdbx_seq_one_letter_code
_entity_poly.pdbx_strand_id
1 'polypeptide(L)'
;MFIEFKDLKKKRNIAFISIILLCMGLIHLMINSKGNIQRVESVIYTDQTIYEKFGKIEDYSIRGAGDRGYNRDKQLIYSYKVDIFGEKNKGVIEFDMHKDQKQQKYLYILKIRKIGSTSWRIRIGKG
;
A
#
# COMPACT_ATOMS: atom_id res chain seq x y z
N MET A 1 21.92 -22.22 -44.00
CA MET A 1 22.46 -21.92 -42.67
C MET A 1 21.89 -22.97 -41.70
N PHE A 2 22.71 -23.95 -41.29
CA PHE A 2 22.26 -25.02 -40.40
C PHE A 2 22.38 -24.56 -38.94
N ILE A 3 21.26 -24.50 -38.22
CA ILE A 3 21.28 -24.27 -36.78
C ILE A 3 21.55 -25.62 -36.12
N GLU A 4 22.70 -25.76 -35.47
CA GLU A 4 23.08 -26.99 -34.77
C GLU A 4 22.09 -27.31 -33.64
N PHE A 5 21.74 -28.58 -33.47
CA PHE A 5 20.79 -29.05 -32.45
C PHE A 5 21.21 -28.69 -31.01
N LYS A 6 22.53 -28.59 -30.76
CA LYS A 6 23.09 -28.12 -29.48
C LYS A 6 22.79 -26.65 -29.21
N ASP A 7 22.79 -25.82 -30.25
CA ASP A 7 22.52 -24.38 -30.15
C ASP A 7 21.04 -24.12 -29.84
N LEU A 8 20.13 -24.93 -30.40
CA LEU A 8 18.70 -24.94 -30.04
C LEU A 8 18.47 -25.35 -28.57
N LYS A 9 19.13 -26.39 -28.08
CA LYS A 9 19.03 -26.81 -26.66
C LYS A 9 19.56 -25.73 -25.71
N LYS A 10 20.68 -25.08 -26.06
CA LYS A 10 21.27 -23.98 -25.27
C LYS A 10 20.32 -22.78 -25.20
N LYS A 11 19.76 -22.34 -26.34
CA LYS A 11 18.77 -21.25 -26.39
C LYS A 11 17.52 -21.56 -25.58
N ARG A 12 17.02 -22.79 -25.66
CA ARG A 12 15.87 -23.25 -24.84
C ARG A 12 16.16 -23.19 -23.35
N ASN A 13 17.34 -23.65 -22.91
CA ASN A 13 17.71 -23.61 -21.50
C ASN A 13 17.86 -22.18 -20.98
N ILE A 14 18.45 -21.28 -21.76
CA ILE A 14 18.55 -19.84 -21.42
C ILE A 14 17.14 -19.22 -21.30
N ALA A 15 16.24 -19.52 -22.24
CA ALA A 15 14.85 -19.06 -22.18
C ALA A 15 14.10 -19.61 -20.95
N PHE A 16 14.38 -20.84 -20.55
CA PHE A 16 13.77 -21.43 -19.36
C PHE A 16 14.24 -20.75 -18.08
N ILE A 17 15.55 -20.46 -17.99
CA ILE A 17 16.14 -19.75 -16.85
C ILE A 17 15.58 -18.32 -16.76
N SER A 18 15.45 -17.60 -17.88
CA SER A 18 14.90 -16.25 -17.87
C SER A 18 13.44 -16.21 -17.43
N ILE A 19 12.63 -17.20 -17.81
CA ILE A 19 11.24 -17.34 -17.33
C ILE A 19 11.21 -17.57 -15.82
N ILE A 20 12.08 -18.44 -15.29
CA ILE A 20 12.14 -18.70 -13.84
C ILE A 20 12.52 -17.42 -13.07
N LEU A 21 13.51 -16.66 -13.56
CA LEU A 21 13.91 -15.38 -12.97
C LEU A 21 12.76 -14.35 -13.01
N LEU A 22 12.01 -14.29 -14.12
CA LEU A 22 10.82 -13.44 -14.23
C LEU A 22 9.75 -13.83 -13.21
N CYS A 23 9.44 -15.11 -13.08
CA CYS A 23 8.48 -15.61 -12.09
C CYS A 23 8.91 -15.27 -10.66
N MET A 24 10.19 -15.46 -10.32
CA MET A 24 10.72 -15.07 -9.00
C MET A 24 10.59 -13.56 -8.75
N GLY A 25 10.87 -12.72 -9.75
CA GLY A 25 10.68 -11.28 -9.66
C GLY A 25 9.23 -10.88 -9.39
N LEU A 26 8.27 -11.50 -10.08
CA LEU A 26 6.84 -11.25 -9.86
C LEU A 26 6.39 -11.68 -8.46
N ILE A 27 6.84 -12.84 -7.99
CA ILE A 27 6.53 -13.33 -6.62
C ILE A 27 7.07 -12.35 -5.57
N HIS A 28 8.31 -11.89 -5.72
CA HIS A 28 8.91 -10.94 -4.79
C HIS A 28 8.13 -9.61 -4.73
N LEU A 29 7.69 -9.12 -5.89
CA LEU A 29 6.88 -7.90 -6.00
C LEU A 29 5.52 -8.06 -5.30
N MET A 30 4.85 -9.21 -5.47
CA MET A 30 3.59 -9.51 -4.78
C MET A 30 3.75 -9.58 -3.26
N ILE A 31 4.82 -10.22 -2.76
CA ILE A 31 5.09 -10.31 -1.32
C ILE A 31 5.33 -8.92 -0.72
N ASN A 32 6.15 -8.09 -1.38
CA ASN A 32 6.43 -6.73 -0.92
C ASN A 32 5.17 -5.86 -0.90
N SER A 33 4.31 -5.98 -1.92
CA SER A 33 3.04 -5.28 -1.97
C SER A 33 2.10 -5.68 -0.82
N LYS A 34 1.92 -6.98 -0.57
CA LYS A 34 1.13 -7.49 0.56
C LYS A 34 1.67 -7.02 1.91
N GLY A 35 2.98 -7.09 2.11
CA GLY A 35 3.62 -6.64 3.35
C GLY A 35 3.45 -5.13 3.60
N ASN A 36 3.42 -4.31 2.55
CA ASN A 36 3.15 -2.89 2.71
C ASN A 36 1.68 -2.60 3.04
N ILE A 37 0.74 -3.32 2.43
CA ILE A 37 -0.69 -3.18 2.75
C ILE A 37 -0.94 -3.52 4.22
N GLN A 38 -0.43 -4.65 4.70
CA GLN A 38 -0.56 -5.03 6.12
C GLN A 38 0.00 -3.99 7.10
N ARG A 39 1.07 -3.30 6.71
CA ARG A 39 1.62 -2.20 7.53
C ARG A 39 0.68 -1.01 7.58
N VAL A 40 0.07 -0.64 6.45
CA VAL A 40 -0.94 0.42 6.39
C VAL A 40 -2.14 0.04 7.24
N GLU A 41 -2.63 -1.20 7.13
CA GLU A 41 -3.73 -1.73 7.95
C GLU A 41 -3.40 -1.64 9.44
N SER A 42 -2.19 -2.05 9.85
CA SER A 42 -1.76 -1.92 11.24
C SER A 42 -1.84 -0.47 11.73
N VAL A 43 -1.37 0.49 10.95
CA VAL A 43 -1.38 1.91 11.34
C VAL A 43 -2.81 2.44 11.50
N ILE A 44 -3.74 2.03 10.63
CA ILE A 44 -5.16 2.43 10.72
C ILE A 44 -5.76 2.10 12.09
N TYR A 45 -5.38 0.95 12.67
CA TYR A 45 -5.91 0.52 13.97
C TYR A 45 -5.13 1.01 15.18
N THR A 46 -3.82 1.24 15.05
CA THR A 46 -2.96 1.57 16.21
C THR A 46 -2.67 3.05 16.36
N ASP A 47 -2.85 3.87 15.32
CA ASP A 47 -2.52 5.29 15.37
C ASP A 47 -3.54 6.08 16.21
N GLN A 48 -3.04 6.71 17.28
CA GLN A 48 -3.85 7.49 18.20
C GLN A 48 -4.54 8.69 17.53
N THR A 49 -3.90 9.34 16.56
CA THR A 49 -4.49 10.48 15.84
C THR A 49 -5.69 10.03 15.01
N ILE A 50 -5.60 8.84 14.40
CA ILE A 50 -6.71 8.24 13.67
C ILE A 50 -7.86 7.93 14.63
N TYR A 51 -7.58 7.29 15.77
CA TYR A 51 -8.59 6.99 16.79
C TYR A 51 -9.28 8.26 17.34
N GLU A 52 -8.53 9.31 17.61
CA GLU A 52 -9.08 10.58 18.10
C GLU A 52 -10.03 11.22 17.09
N LYS A 53 -9.66 11.21 15.80
CA LYS A 53 -10.42 11.85 14.72
C LYS A 53 -11.60 11.03 14.24
N PHE A 54 -11.43 9.73 14.08
CA PHE A 54 -12.43 8.85 13.45
C PHE A 54 -13.14 7.94 14.45
N GLY A 55 -12.62 7.78 15.67
CA GLY A 55 -13.16 6.83 16.65
C GLY A 55 -12.76 5.40 16.35
N LYS A 56 -13.56 4.43 16.81
CA LYS A 56 -13.38 3.03 16.40
C LYS A 56 -13.63 2.92 14.89
N ILE A 57 -12.69 2.30 14.19
CA ILE A 57 -12.79 2.10 12.74
C ILE A 57 -13.77 0.96 12.46
N GLU A 58 -14.80 1.24 11.68
CA GLU A 58 -15.83 0.27 11.28
C GLU A 58 -15.46 -0.38 9.96
N ASP A 59 -14.96 0.42 9.01
CA ASP A 59 -14.54 -0.04 7.69
C ASP A 59 -13.46 0.87 7.09
N TYR A 60 -12.70 0.36 6.13
CA TYR A 60 -11.71 1.13 5.37
C TYR A 60 -11.51 0.58 3.96
N SER A 61 -11.08 1.44 3.04
CA SER A 61 -10.75 1.05 1.67
C SER A 61 -9.45 1.70 1.23
N ILE A 62 -8.45 0.87 0.93
CA ILE A 62 -7.16 1.32 0.38
C ILE A 62 -7.31 1.43 -1.13
N ARG A 63 -7.43 2.66 -1.64
CA ARG A 63 -7.73 2.92 -3.07
C ARG A 63 -6.53 2.76 -4.00
N GLY A 64 -5.32 2.68 -3.46
CA GLY A 64 -4.13 2.43 -4.26
C GLY A 64 -2.84 2.88 -3.60
N ALA A 65 -1.75 2.27 -4.04
CA ALA A 65 -0.38 2.65 -3.73
C ALA A 65 0.20 3.38 -4.95
N GLY A 66 0.51 4.67 -4.81
CA GLY A 66 1.23 5.44 -5.80
C GLY A 66 2.70 5.59 -5.42
N ASP A 67 3.59 5.52 -6.39
CA ASP A 67 4.96 6.00 -6.22
C ASP A 67 4.92 7.54 -6.22
N ARG A 68 5.35 8.16 -5.13
CA ARG A 68 5.42 9.63 -5.02
C ARG A 68 6.83 10.15 -5.36
N GLY A 69 7.71 9.26 -5.81
CA GLY A 69 9.12 9.50 -6.07
C GLY A 69 9.99 9.20 -4.85
N TYR A 70 11.15 9.85 -4.82
CA TYR A 70 12.16 9.61 -3.80
C TYR A 70 12.20 10.74 -2.78
N ASN A 71 12.46 10.41 -1.51
CA ASN A 71 12.78 11.42 -0.50
C ASN A 71 14.17 12.04 -0.75
N ARG A 72 14.56 13.02 0.09
CA ARG A 72 15.89 13.68 -0.01
C ARG A 72 17.06 12.69 0.08
N ASP A 73 16.86 11.56 0.75
CA ASP A 73 17.85 10.49 0.90
C ASP A 73 17.76 9.43 -0.21
N LYS A 74 17.09 9.73 -1.33
CA LYS A 74 16.85 8.81 -2.45
C LYS A 74 16.13 7.52 -2.06
N GLN A 75 15.31 7.54 -1.02
CA GLN A 75 14.48 6.41 -0.62
C GLN A 75 13.10 6.52 -1.26
N LEU A 76 12.63 5.42 -1.82
CA LEU A 76 11.33 5.34 -2.48
C LEU A 76 10.20 5.59 -1.46
N ILE A 77 9.30 6.51 -1.80
CA ILE A 77 8.12 6.84 -0.99
C ILE A 77 6.90 6.19 -1.61
N TYR A 78 6.28 5.29 -0.86
CA TYR A 78 5.00 4.70 -1.21
C TYR A 78 3.88 5.52 -0.59
N SER A 79 2.97 6.03 -1.41
CA SER A 79 1.82 6.81 -0.96
C SER A 79 0.54 5.98 -1.07
N TYR A 80 -0.17 5.82 0.04
CA TYR A 80 -1.42 5.06 0.12
C TYR A 80 -2.56 6.01 0.43
N LYS A 81 -3.58 6.01 -0.43
CA LYS A 81 -4.81 6.74 -0.18
C LYS A 81 -5.84 5.79 0.41
N VAL A 82 -6.37 6.14 1.58
CA VAL A 82 -7.29 5.28 2.34
C VAL A 82 -8.56 6.07 2.66
N ASP A 83 -9.70 5.52 2.25
CA ASP A 83 -10.98 5.96 2.80
C ASP A 83 -11.17 5.29 4.16
N ILE A 84 -11.54 6.08 5.17
CA ILE A 84 -11.84 5.60 6.52
C ILE A 84 -13.30 5.87 6.84
N PHE A 85 -13.95 4.86 7.41
CA PHE A 85 -15.27 4.94 8.00
C PHE A 85 -15.14 4.57 9.48
N GLY A 86 -15.18 5.58 10.34
CA GLY A 86 -15.14 5.40 11.78
C GLY A 86 -16.42 5.89 12.45
N GLU A 87 -16.63 5.43 13.68
CA GLU A 87 -17.76 5.76 14.54
C GLU A 87 -18.04 7.28 14.57
N LYS A 88 -16.99 8.11 14.75
CA LYS A 88 -17.13 9.56 14.91
C LYS A 88 -17.21 10.31 13.59
N ASN A 89 -16.45 9.86 12.59
CA ASN A 89 -16.30 10.56 11.32
C ASN A 89 -15.96 9.57 10.20
N LYS A 90 -16.22 10.00 8.97
CA LYS A 90 -15.70 9.35 7.76
C LYS A 90 -14.79 10.30 7.00
N GLY A 91 -13.83 9.79 6.25
CA GLY A 91 -12.90 10.68 5.58
C GLY A 91 -11.92 9.97 4.68
N VAL A 92 -10.96 10.77 4.20
CA VAL A 92 -9.87 10.28 3.36
C VAL A 92 -8.57 10.69 4.03
N ILE A 93 -7.71 9.70 4.24
CA ILE A 93 -6.34 9.90 4.71
C ILE A 93 -5.34 9.44 3.66
N GLU A 94 -4.13 9.96 3.75
CA GLU A 94 -2.98 9.49 2.99
C GLU A 94 -1.84 9.09 3.93
N PHE A 95 -1.23 7.95 3.66
CA PHE A 95 0.01 7.51 4.28
C PHE A 95 1.15 7.63 3.28
N ASP A 96 2.17 8.41 3.62
CA ASP A 96 3.44 8.33 2.91
C ASP A 96 4.39 7.46 3.73
N MET A 97 4.73 6.30 3.20
CA MET A 97 5.63 5.33 3.83
C MET A 97 6.99 5.31 3.14
N HIS A 98 8.05 5.25 3.93
CA HIS A 98 9.40 4.99 3.44
C HIS A 98 10.12 4.05 4.41
N LYS A 99 11.09 3.31 3.87
CA LYS A 99 11.92 2.40 4.66
C LYS A 99 13.13 3.17 5.18
N ASP A 100 13.24 3.32 6.49
CA ASP A 100 14.49 3.77 7.11
C ASP A 100 15.55 2.69 6.95
N GLN A 101 16.56 2.98 6.15
CA GLN A 101 17.65 2.05 5.86
C GLN A 101 18.54 1.79 7.09
N LYS A 102 18.63 2.72 8.04
CA LYS A 102 19.50 2.57 9.22
C LYS A 102 18.88 1.66 10.26
N GLN A 103 17.58 1.80 10.52
CA GLN A 103 16.88 1.03 11.54
C GLN A 103 16.13 -0.19 10.99
N GLN A 104 16.13 -0.38 9.66
CA GLN A 104 15.31 -1.37 8.95
C GLN A 104 13.81 -1.31 9.29
N LYS A 105 13.33 -0.15 9.75
CA LYS A 105 11.93 0.11 10.11
C LYS A 105 11.25 0.91 9.02
N TYR A 106 9.92 0.77 8.93
CA TYR A 106 9.11 1.61 8.07
C TYR A 106 8.61 2.81 8.87
N LEU A 107 8.88 4.00 8.36
CA LEU A 107 8.35 5.24 8.89
C LEU A 107 7.19 5.69 8.01
N TYR A 108 6.17 6.30 8.63
CA TYR A 108 5.02 6.82 7.90
C TYR A 108 4.74 8.27 8.28
N ILE A 109 4.16 9.01 7.34
CA ILE A 109 3.59 10.33 7.55
C ILE A 109 2.09 10.23 7.26
N LEU A 110 1.28 10.53 8.27
CA LEU A 110 -0.18 10.58 8.16
C LEU A 110 -0.63 11.98 7.69
N LYS A 111 -1.47 12.03 6.65
CA LYS A 111 -2.10 13.26 6.16
C LYS A 111 -3.61 13.09 6.10
N ILE A 112 -4.34 13.90 6.85
CA ILE A 112 -5.80 13.92 6.79
C ILE A 112 -6.22 14.85 5.64
N ARG A 113 -6.81 14.29 4.57
CA ARG A 113 -7.20 15.05 3.37
C ARG A 113 -8.62 15.59 3.46
N LYS A 114 -9.53 14.80 4.00
CA LYS A 114 -10.95 15.16 4.13
C LYS A 114 -11.54 14.50 5.37
N ILE A 115 -12.35 15.24 6.11
CA ILE A 115 -13.19 14.73 7.19
C ILE A 115 -14.63 15.15 6.88
N GLY A 116 -15.55 14.20 6.94
CA GLY A 116 -16.99 14.42 6.94
C GLY A 116 -17.60 13.80 8.19
N SER A 117 -18.66 14.40 8.71
CA SER A 117 -19.39 13.82 9.83
C SER A 117 -20.15 12.57 9.39
N THR A 118 -20.15 11.54 10.23
CA THR A 118 -21.05 10.38 10.11
C THR A 118 -22.47 10.70 10.58
N SER A 119 -22.71 11.88 11.18
CA SER A 119 -24.05 12.32 11.62
C SER A 119 -24.96 12.69 10.43
N TRP A 120 -25.49 11.69 9.75
CA TRP A 120 -26.82 11.83 9.16
C TRP A 120 -27.82 12.02 10.30
N ARG A 121 -28.02 13.27 10.73
CA ARG A 121 -29.15 13.66 11.57
C ARG A 121 -30.43 13.40 10.78
N ILE A 122 -31.00 12.21 10.89
CA ILE A 122 -32.41 12.01 10.57
C ILE A 122 -33.19 12.69 11.70
N ARG A 123 -33.55 13.97 11.53
CA ARG A 123 -34.66 14.54 12.30
C ARG A 123 -35.95 13.96 11.71
N ILE A 124 -36.39 12.82 12.20
CA ILE A 124 -37.79 12.44 12.08
C ILE A 124 -38.54 13.34 13.05
N GLY A 125 -39.02 14.48 12.55
CA GLY A 125 -40.01 15.27 13.26
C GLY A 125 -41.27 14.43 13.40
N LYS A 126 -41.75 14.27 14.64
CA LYS A 126 -43.15 13.89 14.87
C LYS A 126 -44.01 15.03 14.28
N GLY A 127 -44.66 14.75 13.16
CA GLY A 127 -45.78 15.51 12.62
C GLY A 127 -47.00 14.61 12.64
#